data_AF-A0A7W1UCS5-F1
#
_entry.id   AF-A0A7W1UCS5-F1
#
_cell.length_a   1.000
_cell.length_b   1.000
_cell.length_c   1.000
_cell.angle_alpha   90.00
_cell.angle_beta   90.00
_cell.angle_gamma   90.00
#
_symmetry.space_group_name_H-M   'P 1'
#
loop_
_entity.id
_entity.type
_entity.pdbx_description
1 polymer ?
#
loop_
_entity_poly.entity_id
_entity_poly.type
_entity_poly.pdbx_seq_one_letter_code
_entity_poly.pdbx_strand_id
1 'polypeptide(L)' 'MRVAPDNYLKEQGVEVMEGDKVEVTGSRIMKDGESVIVASKVVLKRNGKVLAVRQDDGSPKWNRDKTIHSTSKTGNE' A
#
# COMPACT_ATOMS: atom_id res chain seq x y z
N MET A 1 8.27 6.79 -6.06
CA MET A 1 8.00 5.66 -5.14
C MET A 1 6.50 5.65 -4.83
N ARG A 2 5.74 4.61 -5.22
CA ARG A 2 4.29 4.53 -4.97
C ARG A 2 4.03 3.59 -3.80
N VAL A 3 3.60 4.14 -2.66
CA VAL A 3 3.39 3.40 -1.40
C VAL A 3 1.96 2.94 -1.18
N ALA A 4 1.00 3.60 -1.82
CA ALA A 4 -0.43 3.28 -1.78
C ALA A 4 -1.13 3.87 -3.02
N PRO A 5 -2.37 3.43 -3.33
CA PRO A 5 -3.20 4.08 -4.35
C PRO A 5 -3.57 5.50 -3.96
N ASP A 6 -3.71 6.37 -4.97
CA ASP A 6 -4.04 7.79 -4.78
C ASP A 6 -5.37 8.01 -4.03
N ASN A 7 -6.36 7.15 -4.25
CA ASN A 7 -7.65 7.21 -3.55
C ASN A 7 -7.51 6.99 -2.04
N TYR A 8 -6.72 5.98 -1.65
CA TYR A 8 -6.51 5.65 -0.24
C TYR A 8 -5.73 6.76 0.48
N LEU A 9 -4.75 7.36 -0.18
CA LEU A 9 -4.01 8.52 0.33
C LEU A 9 -4.97 9.69 0.61
N LYS A 10 -5.86 10.00 -0.34
CA LYS A 10 -6.88 11.05 -0.18
C LYS A 10 -7.86 10.75 0.95
N GLU A 11 -8.36 9.53 1.07
CA GLU A 11 -9.26 9.12 2.16
C GLU A 11 -8.61 9.29 3.54
N GLN A 12 -7.32 9.02 3.66
CA GLN A 12 -6.55 9.24 4.90
C GLN A 12 -6.11 10.70 5.08
N GLY A 13 -6.42 11.58 4.12
CA GLY A 13 -5.99 12.98 4.09
C GLY A 13 -4.47 13.12 4.06
N VAL A 14 -3.78 12.14 3.47
CA VAL A 14 -2.33 12.12 3.31
C VAL A 14 -2.00 12.47 1.88
N GLU A 15 -1.09 13.42 1.71
CA GLU A 15 -0.55 13.80 0.41
C GLU A 15 0.96 13.62 0.48
N VAL A 16 1.53 12.85 -0.43
CA VAL A 16 2.98 12.61 -0.50
C VAL A 16 3.50 13.35 -1.71
N MET A 17 4.36 14.34 -1.49
CA MET A 17 5.00 15.10 -2.57
C MET A 17 6.43 14.62 -2.80
N GLU A 18 6.94 14.83 -4.01
CA GLU A 18 8.36 14.59 -4.28
C GLU A 18 9.22 15.49 -3.37
N GLY A 19 10.23 14.90 -2.72
CA GLY A 19 11.07 15.57 -1.73
C GLY A 19 10.59 15.45 -0.28
N ASP A 20 9.39 14.93 -0.02
CA ASP A 20 8.94 14.68 1.35
C ASP A 20 9.76 13.60 2.05
N LYS A 21 10.19 13.89 3.28
CA LYS A 21 10.80 12.88 4.15
C LYS A 21 9.72 12.03 4.80
N VAL A 22 9.77 10.74 4.51
CA VAL A 22 8.87 9.74 5.09
C VAL A 22 9.69 8.66 5.80
N GLU A 23 9.14 8.15 6.89
CA GLU A 23 9.68 7.00 7.61
C GLU A 23 8.78 5.80 7.35
N VAL A 24 9.35 4.75 6.78
CA VAL A 24 8.63 3.55 6.40
C VAL A 24 8.99 2.44 7.38
N THR A 25 7.99 1.93 8.10
CA THR A 25 8.11 0.72 8.90
C THR A 25 7.50 -0.43 8.12
N GLY A 26 8.27 -1.49 7.95
CA GLY A 26 7.86 -2.63 7.15
C GLY A 26 8.84 -3.78 7.24
N SER A 27 8.62 -4.79 6.42
CA SER A 27 9.47 -5.97 6.33
C SER A 27 10.21 -5.97 5.00
N ARG A 28 11.54 -6.08 5.04
CA ARG A 28 12.34 -6.30 3.85
C ARG A 28 12.28 -7.79 3.50
N ILE A 29 11.84 -8.10 2.30
CA ILE A 29 11.77 -9.46 1.76
C ILE A 29 12.54 -9.52 0.45
N MET A 30 13.03 -10.70 0.08
CA MET A 30 13.46 -10.96 -1.30
C MET A 30 12.29 -11.48 -2.09
N LYS A 31 11.94 -10.79 -3.18
CA LYS A 31 10.91 -11.19 -4.12
C LYS A 31 11.50 -11.12 -5.52
N ASP A 32 11.42 -12.23 -6.26
CA ASP A 32 11.96 -12.32 -7.63
C ASP A 32 13.46 -11.97 -7.74
N GLY A 33 14.24 -12.26 -6.69
CA GLY A 33 15.68 -11.91 -6.62
C GLY A 33 15.96 -10.45 -6.25
N GLU A 34 14.91 -9.64 -6.07
CA GLU A 34 15.02 -8.24 -5.68
C GLU A 34 14.68 -8.06 -4.20
N SER A 35 15.48 -7.24 -3.50
CA SER A 35 15.16 -6.81 -2.15
C SER A 35 14.04 -5.76 -2.19
N VAL A 36 12.82 -6.15 -1.84
CA VAL A 36 11.67 -5.26 -1.76
C VAL A 36 11.30 -4.98 -0.31
N ILE A 37 10.87 -3.75 -0.03
CA ILE A 37 10.37 -3.37 1.30
C ILE A 37 8.85 -3.37 1.24
N VAL A 38 8.26 -4.26 2.03
CA VAL A 38 6.82 -4.31 2.26
C VAL A 38 6.47 -3.31 3.36
N ALA A 39 5.98 -2.14 2.97
CA ALA A 39 5.56 -1.11 3.91
C ALA A 39 4.29 -1.55 4.68
N SER A 40 4.36 -1.51 6.01
CA SER A 40 3.21 -1.71 6.90
C SER A 40 2.67 -0.37 7.39
N LYS A 41 3.57 0.57 7.68
CA LYS A 41 3.25 1.91 8.20
C LYS A 41 4.18 2.93 7.56
N VAL A 42 3.64 4.08 7.22
CA VAL A 42 4.39 5.21 6.68
C VAL A 42 4.10 6.42 7.55
N VAL A 43 5.13 7.10 8.02
CA VAL A 43 5.01 8.31 8.83
C VAL A 43 5.60 9.47 8.06
N LEU A 44 4.79 10.48 7.78
CA LEU A 44 5.25 11.70 7.12
C LEU A 44 5.92 12.59 8.17
N LYS A 45 7.23 12.81 8.05
CA LYS A 45 7.96 13.64 9.02
C LYS A 45 7.55 15.11 8.95
N ARG A 46 7.05 15.57 7.80
CA ARG A 46 6.61 16.95 7.58
C ARG A 46 5.49 17.40 8.53
N ASN A 47 4.59 16.49 8.91
CA ASN A 47 3.39 16.80 9.69
C ASN A 47 3.09 15.76 10.78
N GLY A 48 3.95 14.74 10.94
CA GLY A 48 3.74 13.63 11.86
C GLY A 48 2.57 12.71 11.50
N LYS A 49 1.96 12.84 10.31
CA LYS A 49 0.83 11.99 9.92
C LYS A 49 1.29 10.56 9.75
N VAL A 50 0.50 9.66 10.32
CA VAL A 50 0.71 8.23 10.26
C VAL A 50 -0.27 7.63 9.27
N LEU A 51 0.26 7.07 8.19
CA LEU A 51 -0.47 6.29 7.21
C LEU A 51 -0.23 4.80 7.46
N ALA A 52 -1.22 4.10 7.99
CA ALA A 52 -1.19 2.64 8.03
C ALA A 52 -1.51 2.10 6.63
N VAL A 53 -0.59 1.30 6.08
CA VAL A 53 -0.66 0.73 4.72
C VAL A 53 -1.22 -0.69 4.79
N ARG A 54 -0.83 -1.46 5.81
CA ARG A 54 -1.35 -2.80 6.08
C ARG A 54 -1.97 -2.88 7.47
N GLN A 55 -2.89 -3.82 7.64
CA GLN A 55 -3.42 -4.23 8.94
C GLN A 55 -2.49 -5.26 9.59
N ASP A 56 -2.74 -5.58 10.86
CA ASP A 56 -1.97 -6.56 11.64
C ASP A 56 -2.02 -7.98 11.05
N ASP A 57 -3.06 -8.30 10.27
CA ASP A 57 -3.19 -9.55 9.51
C ASP A 57 -2.32 -9.58 8.24
N GLY A 58 -1.60 -8.50 7.92
CA GLY A 58 -0.79 -8.35 6.71
C GLY A 58 -1.57 -7.89 5.47
N SER A 59 -2.89 -7.74 5.57
CA SER A 59 -3.78 -7.30 4.48
C SER A 59 -3.61 -5.80 4.19
N PRO A 60 -3.62 -5.36 2.91
CA PRO A 60 -3.59 -3.95 2.59
C PRO A 60 -4.89 -3.25 3.01
N LYS A 61 -4.78 -2.09 3.66
CA LYS A 61 -5.97 -1.35 4.13
C LYS A 61 -6.87 -0.81 3.02
N TRP A 62 -6.32 -0.61 1.81
CA TRP A 62 -7.08 -0.22 0.61
C TRP A 62 -7.69 -1.42 -0.11
N ASN A 63 -7.56 -2.64 0.41
CA ASN A 63 -8.17 -3.83 -0.17
C ASN A 63 -9.68 -3.87 0.14
N ARG A 64 -10.40 -2.82 -0.24
CA ARG A 64 -11.87 -2.78 -0.20
C ARG A 64 -12.53 -3.25 -1.50
N ASP A 65 -11.79 -3.47 -2.58
CA ASP A 65 -12.38 -3.98 -3.82
C ASP A 65 -11.35 -4.77 -4.66
N LYS A 66 -11.31 -6.09 -4.46
CA LYS A 66 -10.78 -7.08 -5.43
C LYS A 66 -11.62 -8.36 -5.48
N THR A 67 -12.89 -8.26 -5.13
CA THR A 67 -13.95 -9.08 -5.73
C THR A 67 -14.73 -8.07 -6.53
N ILE A 68 -14.36 -7.71 -7.76
CA ILE A 68 -14.79 -8.40 -9.00
C ILE A 68 -14.02 -7.79 -10.17
N HIS A 69 -13.01 -8.49 -10.69
CA HIS A 69 -12.76 -8.72 -12.12
C HIS A 69 -12.02 -10.07 -12.23
N SER A 70 -12.49 -11.07 -11.47
CA SER A 70 -12.50 -12.42 -12.00
C SER A 70 -13.45 -12.35 -13.18
N THR A 71 -12.92 -12.14 -14.38
CA THR A 71 -13.66 -12.54 -15.57
C THR A 71 -13.91 -14.03 -15.40
N SER A 72 -15.16 -14.31 -15.08
CA SER A 72 -15.79 -15.59 -15.24
C SER A 72 -15.40 -16.11 -16.61
N LYS A 73 -14.50 -17.09 -16.66
CA LYS A 73 -14.55 -18.11 -17.70
C LYS A 73 -15.09 -19.38 -17.04
N THR A 74 -16.38 -19.31 -16.74
CA THR A 74 -17.25 -20.48 -16.79
C THR A 74 -17.21 -21.01 -18.22
N GLY A 75 -17.23 -22.34 -18.36
CA GLY A 75 -16.77 -23.06 -19.55
C GLY A 75 -17.59 -22.92 -20.84
N ASN A 76 -17.01 -23.55 -21.86
CA ASN A 76 -17.54 -24.13 -23.12
C ASN A 76 -16.25 -24.51 -23.88
N GLU A 77 -16.04 -25.70 -24.44
CA GLU A 77 -16.86 -26.84 -24.86
C GLU A 77 -15.92 -28.06 -24.96
#